data_AF-T1F6B3-F1
#
_entry.id   AF-T1F6B3-F1
#
_cell.length_a   1.000
_cell.length_b   1.000
_cell.length_c   1.000
_cell.angle_alpha   90.00
_cell.angle_beta   90.00
_cell.angle_gamma   90.00
#
_symmetry.space_group_name_H-M   'P 1'
#
loop_
_entity.id
_entity.type
_entity.pdbx_description
1 polymer ?
#
loop_
_entity_poly.entity_id
_entity_poly.type
_entity_poly.pdbx_seq_one_letter_code
_entity_poly.pdbx_strand_id
1 'polypeptide(L)'
;MTVNVDTGCHVVCGASGGGLVDCRRVVTSPLLNAVSFVEHTVNSRPLWQRQIPRYPLYYKGNPQLRIYLPLFWMKLLKWDKDLPSDTQSFEVHLQMTEHDVKNYLERIYKVKVLTVTTKLLKGESRKHPMFGYSIQPAVDRRIAFVQLSDSSFKFPDISFKNALDNFDDSKLKSGSQETFPTTLKDICNNDLPTWFNN
;
A
#
# COMPACT_ATOMS: atom_id res chain seq x y z
N MET A 1 49.91 30.39 -35.84
CA MET A 1 49.87 31.86 -35.71
C MET A 1 48.70 32.21 -34.80
N THR A 2 48.91 33.21 -33.92
CA THR A 2 48.00 33.80 -32.89
C THR A 2 47.64 32.85 -31.72
N VAL A 3 48.17 32.91 -30.48
CA VAL A 3 48.48 33.96 -29.47
C VAL A 3 47.31 34.25 -28.50
N ASN A 4 47.53 33.86 -27.23
CA ASN A 4 47.03 34.36 -25.92
C ASN A 4 45.49 34.29 -25.63
N VAL A 5 44.98 34.29 -24.39
CA VAL A 5 45.40 34.93 -23.12
C VAL A 5 44.74 34.17 -21.93
N ASP A 6 45.49 33.99 -20.84
CA ASP A 6 44.97 33.66 -19.50
C ASP A 6 44.12 34.81 -18.92
N THR A 7 42.92 34.52 -18.43
CA THR A 7 42.32 35.31 -17.35
C THR A 7 41.74 34.39 -16.28
N GLY A 8 42.42 34.37 -15.14
CA GLY A 8 41.87 33.83 -13.91
C GLY A 8 40.72 34.71 -13.38
N CYS A 9 39.72 34.05 -12.80
CA CYS A 9 38.82 34.67 -11.83
C CYS A 9 38.95 33.91 -10.52
N HIS A 10 39.58 34.56 -9.53
CA HIS A 10 39.45 34.22 -8.12
C HIS A 10 38.19 34.91 -7.57
N VAL A 11 37.24 34.16 -7.03
CA VAL A 11 36.31 34.67 -6.00
C VAL A 11 36.07 33.59 -4.94
N VAL A 12 36.67 33.86 -3.77
CA VAL A 12 36.27 33.56 -2.38
C VAL A 12 34.97 32.76 -2.19
N CYS A 13 35.08 31.54 -1.64
CA CYS A 13 33.95 30.85 -1.01
C CYS A 13 33.97 31.11 0.50
N GLY A 14 33.08 32.00 0.95
CA GLY A 14 32.69 32.13 2.35
C GLY A 14 31.74 31.00 2.74
N ALA A 15 31.90 30.51 3.96
CA ALA A 15 31.05 29.49 4.57
C ALA A 15 29.64 30.03 4.85
N SER A 16 28.60 29.28 4.45
CA SER A 16 27.34 29.09 5.20
C SER A 16 26.29 28.39 4.32
N GLY A 17 25.49 27.51 4.92
CA GLY A 17 24.20 27.09 4.38
C GLY A 17 24.16 25.67 3.83
N GLY A 18 23.55 24.77 4.60
CA GLY A 18 23.34 23.37 4.24
C GLY A 18 22.52 23.17 2.96
N GLY A 19 23.01 22.28 2.10
CA GLY A 19 22.30 21.73 0.95
C GLY A 19 22.56 20.23 0.89
N LEU A 20 21.50 19.47 0.68
CA LEU A 20 21.48 18.02 0.48
C LEU A 20 22.50 17.63 -0.60
N VAL A 21 23.54 16.88 -0.21
CA VAL A 21 24.55 16.35 -1.14
C VAL A 21 23.92 15.29 -2.03
N ASP A 22 23.73 15.65 -3.30
CA ASP A 22 23.44 14.72 -4.38
C ASP A 22 24.69 13.86 -4.62
N CYS A 23 24.75 12.68 -4.00
CA CYS A 23 25.84 11.72 -4.20
C CYS A 23 25.69 10.99 -5.54
N ARG A 24 25.72 11.72 -6.65
CA ARG A 24 25.96 11.13 -7.97
C ARG A 24 27.46 11.12 -8.24
N ARG A 25 28.13 10.12 -7.68
CA ARG A 25 29.55 9.83 -7.95
C ARG A 25 29.66 9.32 -9.39
N VAL A 26 29.87 10.22 -10.34
CA VAL A 26 30.25 9.85 -11.71
C VAL A 26 31.75 9.54 -11.68
N VAL A 27 32.09 8.27 -11.44
CA VAL A 27 33.44 7.76 -11.72
C VAL A 27 33.43 7.30 -13.16
N THR A 28 33.95 8.13 -14.07
CA THR A 28 34.27 7.68 -15.43
C THR A 28 35.68 7.11 -15.45
N SER A 29 35.79 5.79 -15.49
CA SER A 29 36.97 5.10 -16.00
C SER A 29 36.56 4.28 -17.22
N PRO A 30 37.26 4.41 -18.35
CA PRO A 30 36.93 3.69 -19.57
C PRO A 30 37.58 2.30 -19.56
N LEU A 31 36.97 1.39 -20.32
CA LEU A 31 37.45 0.04 -20.66
C LEU A 31 37.22 -1.02 -19.58
N LEU A 32 36.08 -1.71 -19.70
CA LEU A 32 35.99 -3.17 -19.84
C LEU A 32 34.51 -3.53 -20.03
N ASN A 33 34.25 -4.45 -20.95
CA ASN A 33 32.93 -4.96 -21.30
C ASN A 33 32.20 -5.48 -20.04
N ALA A 34 31.33 -4.65 -19.48
CA ALA A 34 30.37 -5.08 -18.48
C ALA A 34 29.05 -5.32 -19.21
N VAL A 35 28.68 -6.58 -19.34
CA VAL A 35 27.28 -6.98 -19.46
C VAL A 35 26.55 -6.23 -18.36
N SER A 36 25.75 -5.23 -18.73
CA SER A 36 24.87 -4.55 -17.79
C SER A 36 23.85 -5.58 -17.34
N PHE A 37 24.19 -6.29 -16.26
CA PHE A 37 23.22 -7.03 -15.48
C PHE A 37 22.24 -5.97 -14.97
N VAL A 38 21.15 -5.77 -15.70
CA VAL A 38 20.03 -4.97 -15.25
C VAL A 38 19.51 -5.71 -14.04
N GLU A 39 19.91 -5.27 -12.85
CA GLU A 39 19.22 -5.64 -11.64
C GLU A 39 17.77 -5.18 -11.81
N HIS A 40 16.93 -6.11 -12.21
CA HIS A 40 15.50 -5.99 -12.02
C HIS A 40 15.30 -5.98 -10.51
N THR A 41 15.34 -4.79 -9.92
CA THR A 41 14.87 -4.55 -8.57
C THR A 41 13.45 -5.12 -8.52
N VAL A 42 13.29 -6.28 -7.91
CA VAL A 42 11.98 -6.87 -7.68
C VAL A 42 11.26 -5.85 -6.81
N ASN A 43 10.34 -5.12 -7.42
CA ASN A 43 9.71 -3.95 -6.83
C ASN A 43 9.02 -4.38 -5.53
N SER A 44 9.64 -4.13 -4.37
CA SER A 44 9.27 -4.69 -3.06
C SER A 44 7.97 -4.11 -2.49
N ARG A 45 7.34 -3.19 -3.22
CA ARG A 45 6.04 -2.62 -2.86
C ARG A 45 4.95 -3.70 -2.91
N PRO A 46 4.04 -3.72 -1.93
CA PRO A 46 2.89 -4.61 -1.98
C PRO A 46 2.01 -4.29 -3.20
N LEU A 47 1.31 -5.30 -3.72
CA LEU A 47 0.54 -5.20 -4.97
C LEU A 47 -0.39 -3.98 -5.04
N TRP A 48 -0.95 -3.57 -3.91
CA TRP A 48 -1.88 -2.43 -3.83
C TRP A 48 -1.24 -1.04 -3.84
N GLN A 49 0.08 -0.94 -3.72
CA GLN A 49 0.83 0.31 -3.84
C GLN A 49 1.64 0.40 -5.13
N ARG A 50 1.55 -0.62 -5.99
CA ARG A 50 2.23 -0.62 -7.28
C ARG A 50 1.45 0.23 -8.28
N GLN A 51 2.12 1.21 -8.86
CA GLN A 51 1.57 1.93 -10.00
C GLN A 51 1.67 1.04 -11.25
N ILE A 52 0.58 0.96 -12.02
CA ILE A 52 0.59 0.27 -13.30
C ILE A 52 1.44 1.07 -14.29
N PRO A 53 2.33 0.40 -15.05
CA PRO A 53 3.11 1.06 -16.10
C PRO A 53 2.19 1.72 -17.12
N ARG A 54 2.66 2.80 -17.73
CA ARG A 54 1.88 3.48 -18.78
C ARG A 54 1.69 2.54 -19.97
N TYR A 55 0.45 2.47 -20.45
CA TYR A 55 0.14 1.75 -21.68
C TYR A 55 0.81 2.41 -22.90
N PRO A 56 1.12 1.63 -23.95
CA PRO A 56 1.65 2.20 -25.18
C PRO A 56 0.66 3.19 -25.80
N LEU A 57 1.19 4.24 -26.42
CA LEU A 57 0.39 5.26 -27.09
C LEU A 57 -0.31 4.67 -28.32
N TYR A 58 -1.60 4.97 -28.48
CA TYR A 58 -2.40 4.51 -29.61
C TYR A 58 -2.38 5.52 -30.77
N TYR A 59 -2.11 5.04 -31.99
CA TYR A 59 -2.27 5.77 -33.25
C TYR A 59 -3.34 5.09 -34.12
N LYS A 60 -3.98 5.85 -35.00
CA LYS A 60 -5.00 5.31 -35.92
C LYS A 60 -4.37 4.23 -36.82
N GLY A 61 -4.94 3.03 -36.81
CA GLY A 61 -4.42 1.87 -37.56
C GLY A 61 -3.58 0.91 -36.71
N ASN A 62 -3.25 1.27 -35.48
CA ASN A 62 -2.62 0.34 -34.55
C ASN A 62 -3.59 -0.80 -34.18
N PRO A 63 -3.06 -1.99 -33.86
CA PRO A 63 -3.89 -3.08 -33.38
C PRO A 63 -4.53 -2.76 -32.04
N GLN A 64 -5.63 -3.44 -31.74
CA GLN A 64 -6.29 -3.35 -30.43
C GLN A 64 -5.33 -3.77 -29.31
N LEU A 65 -5.23 -2.94 -28.26
CA LEU A 65 -4.44 -3.25 -27.07
C LEU A 65 -5.01 -4.49 -26.36
N ARG A 66 -4.13 -5.46 -26.06
CA ARG A 66 -4.46 -6.69 -25.33
C ARG A 66 -3.59 -6.79 -24.08
N ILE A 67 -4.24 -7.05 -22.95
CA ILE A 67 -3.60 -7.24 -21.65
C ILE A 67 -3.82 -8.70 -21.27
N TYR A 68 -2.75 -9.50 -21.29
CA TYR A 68 -2.81 -10.92 -20.96
C TYR A 68 -2.72 -11.17 -19.45
N LEU A 69 -1.87 -10.41 -18.77
CA LEU A 69 -1.59 -10.55 -17.34
C LEU A 69 -1.96 -9.23 -16.66
N PRO A 70 -3.23 -9.03 -16.27
CA PRO A 70 -3.64 -7.82 -15.59
C PRO A 70 -2.96 -7.73 -14.21
N LEU A 71 -2.35 -6.59 -13.92
CA LEU A 71 -1.74 -6.28 -12.62
C LEU A 71 -2.76 -5.79 -11.58
N PHE A 72 -4.04 -5.75 -11.96
CA PHE A 72 -5.12 -5.26 -11.13
C PHE A 72 -5.51 -6.26 -10.05
N TRP A 73 -5.88 -5.73 -8.89
CA TRP A 73 -6.57 -6.46 -7.84
C TRP A 73 -7.91 -5.77 -7.57
N MET A 74 -8.87 -6.56 -7.12
CA MET A 74 -10.14 -6.09 -6.59
C MET A 74 -10.59 -7.01 -5.46
N LYS A 75 -11.40 -6.48 -4.55
CA LYS A 75 -11.95 -7.21 -3.40
C LYS A 75 -13.45 -7.00 -3.38
N LEU A 76 -14.21 -8.06 -3.10
CA LEU A 76 -15.63 -7.93 -2.82
C LEU A 76 -15.80 -7.31 -1.43
N LEU A 77 -16.61 -6.27 -1.32
CA LEU A 77 -16.92 -5.59 -0.06
C LEU A 77 -18.36 -5.87 0.35
N LYS A 78 -18.58 -6.05 1.65
CA LYS A 78 -19.90 -5.87 2.26
C LYS A 78 -20.11 -4.37 2.46
N TRP A 79 -21.19 -3.84 1.90
CA TRP A 79 -21.52 -2.43 2.08
C TRP A 79 -22.29 -2.21 3.38
N ASP A 80 -22.09 -1.04 3.98
CA ASP A 80 -22.75 -0.67 5.24
C ASP A 80 -24.24 -0.32 5.06
N LYS A 81 -24.60 0.19 3.87
CA LYS A 81 -25.99 0.52 3.53
C LYS A 81 -26.62 -0.62 2.74
N ASP A 82 -27.94 -0.71 2.79
CA ASP A 82 -28.67 -1.67 1.97
C ASP A 82 -28.53 -1.31 0.48
N LEU A 83 -28.03 -2.26 -0.31
CA LEU A 83 -28.03 -2.18 -1.77
C LEU A 83 -29.21 -2.99 -2.34
N PRO A 84 -29.63 -2.67 -3.57
CA PRO A 84 -30.45 -3.60 -4.35
C PRO A 84 -29.77 -4.97 -4.41
N SER A 85 -30.57 -6.04 -4.42
CA SER A 85 -30.09 -7.42 -4.45
C SER A 85 -29.14 -7.73 -5.61
N ASP A 86 -29.26 -6.96 -6.69
CA ASP A 86 -28.54 -7.19 -7.94
C ASP A 86 -27.26 -6.35 -8.01
N THR A 87 -27.01 -5.49 -7.01
CA THR A 87 -25.84 -4.59 -7.00
C THR A 87 -24.81 -5.04 -5.98
N GLN A 88 -23.56 -5.18 -6.43
CA GLN A 88 -22.44 -5.57 -5.59
C GLN A 88 -21.38 -4.48 -5.52
N SER A 89 -20.82 -4.30 -4.33
CA SER A 89 -19.72 -3.36 -4.08
C SER A 89 -18.37 -4.05 -4.12
N PHE A 90 -17.44 -3.48 -4.87
CA PHE A 90 -16.05 -3.92 -4.92
C PHE A 90 -15.10 -2.78 -4.55
N GLU A 91 -14.04 -3.08 -3.81
CA GLU A 91 -12.85 -2.25 -3.75
C GLU A 91 -11.97 -2.59 -4.95
N VAL A 92 -11.53 -1.58 -5.70
CA VAL A 92 -10.78 -1.77 -6.94
C VAL A 92 -9.52 -0.91 -6.93
N HIS A 93 -8.48 -1.33 -7.66
CA HIS A 93 -7.30 -0.52 -7.90
C HIS A 93 -7.65 0.90 -8.41
N LEU A 94 -6.97 1.92 -7.89
CA LEU A 94 -7.19 3.35 -8.17
C LEU A 94 -7.05 3.75 -9.65
N GLN A 95 -6.30 3.00 -10.45
CA GLN A 95 -6.10 3.28 -11.89
C GLN A 95 -7.12 2.55 -12.80
N MET A 96 -7.92 1.65 -12.25
CA MET A 96 -8.82 0.79 -13.04
C MET A 96 -10.10 1.55 -13.42
N THR A 97 -10.53 1.43 -14.67
CA THR A 97 -11.75 2.08 -15.20
C THR A 97 -12.97 1.18 -15.11
N GLU A 98 -14.17 1.72 -15.35
CA GLU A 98 -15.43 0.96 -15.37
C GLU A 98 -15.42 -0.16 -16.42
N HIS A 99 -14.86 0.13 -17.60
CA HIS A 99 -14.70 -0.85 -18.68
C HIS A 99 -13.73 -1.96 -18.31
N ASP A 100 -12.65 -1.62 -17.59
CA ASP A 100 -11.70 -2.61 -17.10
C ASP A 100 -12.37 -3.55 -16.09
N VAL A 101 -13.19 -3.01 -15.17
CA VAL A 101 -13.91 -3.81 -14.17
C VAL A 101 -14.90 -4.76 -14.84
N LYS A 102 -15.68 -4.26 -15.81
CA LYS A 102 -16.60 -5.08 -16.60
C LYS A 102 -15.86 -6.21 -17.32
N ASN A 103 -14.80 -5.87 -18.06
CA ASN A 103 -14.00 -6.85 -18.77
C ASN A 103 -13.35 -7.88 -17.84
N TYR A 104 -12.90 -7.46 -16.65
CA TYR A 104 -12.28 -8.33 -15.67
C TYR A 104 -13.27 -9.38 -15.16
N LEU A 105 -14.46 -8.94 -14.75
CA LEU A 105 -15.53 -9.81 -14.26
C LEU A 105 -16.07 -10.75 -15.34
N GLU A 106 -16.28 -10.25 -16.56
CA GLU A 106 -16.80 -11.06 -17.67
C GLU A 106 -15.77 -12.07 -18.19
N ARG A 107 -14.50 -11.67 -18.31
CA ARG A 107 -13.48 -12.53 -18.93
C ARG A 107 -12.89 -13.55 -17.97
N ILE A 108 -12.61 -13.16 -16.73
CA ILE A 108 -11.95 -14.03 -15.73
C ILE A 108 -13.00 -14.83 -14.96
N TYR A 109 -14.00 -14.16 -14.39
CA TYR A 109 -15.00 -14.79 -13.52
C TYR A 109 -16.28 -15.23 -14.23
N LYS A 110 -16.44 -14.91 -15.52
CA LYS A 110 -17.63 -15.25 -16.32
C LYS A 110 -18.94 -14.72 -15.74
N VAL A 111 -18.87 -13.60 -15.01
CA VAL A 111 -20.05 -12.93 -14.45
C VAL A 111 -20.61 -11.96 -15.49
N LYS A 112 -21.91 -12.06 -15.79
CA LYS A 112 -22.58 -11.11 -16.67
C LYS A 112 -22.88 -9.81 -15.93
N VAL A 113 -22.35 -8.71 -16.44
CA VAL A 113 -22.46 -7.39 -15.82
C VAL A 113 -23.29 -6.47 -16.70
N LEU A 114 -24.35 -5.91 -16.12
CA LEU A 114 -25.21 -4.94 -16.80
C LEU A 114 -24.49 -3.58 -16.89
N THR A 115 -24.16 -3.00 -15.74
CA THR A 115 -23.57 -1.65 -15.63
C THR A 115 -22.61 -1.60 -14.45
N VAL A 116 -21.55 -0.80 -14.58
CA VAL A 116 -20.57 -0.53 -13.52
C VAL A 116 -20.51 0.97 -13.28
N THR A 117 -20.56 1.38 -12.03
CA THR A 117 -20.36 2.78 -11.63
C THR A 117 -19.26 2.85 -10.59
N THR A 118 -18.23 3.65 -10.84
CA THR A 118 -17.12 3.82 -9.90
C THR A 118 -17.20 5.14 -9.13
N LYS A 119 -16.77 5.11 -7.87
CA LYS A 119 -16.63 6.28 -7.01
C LYS A 119 -15.25 6.28 -6.37
N LEU A 120 -14.59 7.43 -6.39
CA LEU A 120 -13.35 7.64 -5.65
C LEU A 120 -13.68 8.19 -4.26
N LEU A 121 -13.39 7.42 -3.23
CA LEU A 121 -13.50 7.86 -1.84
C LEU A 121 -12.14 8.36 -1.36
N LYS A 122 -12.13 9.61 -0.89
CA LYS A 122 -10.97 10.21 -0.26
C LYS A 122 -10.75 9.61 1.11
N GLY A 123 -9.50 9.28 1.44
CA GLY A 123 -9.13 8.84 2.77
C GLY A 123 -9.26 9.96 3.81
N GLU A 124 -9.43 9.55 5.06
CA GLU A 124 -9.55 10.47 6.18
C GLU A 124 -8.26 11.24 6.41
N SER A 125 -8.39 12.56 6.61
CA SER A 125 -7.28 13.42 7.04
C SER A 125 -6.94 13.13 8.48
N ARG A 126 -5.70 12.71 8.76
CA ARG A 126 -5.21 12.43 10.11
C ARG A 126 -4.36 13.59 10.60
N LYS A 127 -4.47 13.92 11.89
CA LYS A 127 -3.59 14.88 12.57
C LYS A 127 -2.78 14.17 13.64
N HIS A 128 -1.57 14.65 13.91
CA HIS A 128 -0.76 14.11 14.99
C HIS A 128 -1.45 14.37 16.33
N PRO A 129 -1.66 13.34 17.17
CA PRO A 129 -2.46 13.47 18.39
C PRO A 129 -1.90 14.52 19.36
N MET A 130 -0.56 14.59 19.48
CA MET A 130 0.11 15.53 20.40
C MET A 130 0.43 16.92 19.82
N PHE A 131 0.78 17.02 18.53
CA PHE A 131 1.37 18.24 17.95
C PHE A 131 0.45 18.94 16.94
N GLY A 132 -0.69 18.33 16.57
CA GLY A 132 -1.73 18.97 15.75
C GLY A 132 -1.41 19.15 14.25
N TYR A 133 -0.17 18.90 13.80
CA TYR A 133 0.17 18.93 12.38
C TYR A 133 -0.48 17.78 11.60
N SER A 134 -0.77 18.01 10.32
CA SER A 134 -1.38 17.01 9.44
C SER A 134 -0.41 15.87 9.14
N ILE A 135 -0.83 14.63 9.41
CA ILE A 135 -0.13 13.41 9.00
C ILE A 135 -0.61 13.03 7.59
N GLN A 136 0.17 12.19 6.90
CA GLN A 136 -0.27 11.57 5.66
C GLN A 136 -1.69 10.97 5.83
N PRO A 137 -2.65 11.36 4.96
CA PRO A 137 -4.01 10.87 5.06
C PRO A 137 -4.07 9.36 4.83
N ALA A 138 -5.17 8.75 5.25
CA ALA A 138 -5.45 7.38 4.85
C ALA A 138 -5.47 7.26 3.32
N VAL A 139 -5.14 6.07 2.80
CA VAL A 139 -5.09 5.83 1.36
C VAL A 139 -6.49 5.94 0.76
N ASP A 140 -6.62 6.70 -0.32
CA ASP A 140 -7.85 6.82 -1.09
C ASP A 140 -8.28 5.46 -1.66
N ARG A 141 -9.59 5.22 -1.72
CA ARG A 141 -10.15 3.95 -2.20
C ARG A 141 -11.05 4.20 -3.40
N ARG A 142 -10.92 3.36 -4.43
CA ARG A 142 -11.88 3.34 -5.54
C ARG A 142 -12.86 2.21 -5.32
N ILE A 143 -14.15 2.54 -5.34
CA ILE A 143 -15.25 1.61 -5.08
C ILE A 143 -16.08 1.49 -6.35
N ALA A 144 -16.32 0.27 -6.80
CA ALA A 144 -17.17 -0.02 -7.95
C ALA A 144 -18.48 -0.63 -7.47
N PHE A 145 -19.59 -0.05 -7.92
CA PHE A 145 -20.92 -0.62 -7.81
C PHE A 145 -21.24 -1.32 -9.12
N VAL A 146 -21.42 -2.62 -9.05
CA VAL A 146 -21.62 -3.48 -10.22
C VAL A 146 -23.04 -4.03 -10.17
N GLN A 147 -23.83 -3.74 -11.20
CA GLN A 147 -25.16 -4.30 -11.38
C GLN A 147 -25.05 -5.59 -12.20
N LEU A 148 -25.54 -6.69 -11.64
CA LEU A 148 -25.63 -7.98 -12.31
C LEU A 148 -26.86 -7.99 -13.23
N SER A 149 -26.80 -8.75 -14.32
CA SER A 149 -27.91 -8.82 -15.28
C SER A 149 -28.98 -9.85 -14.90
N ASP A 150 -28.56 -11.01 -14.41
CA ASP A 150 -29.42 -12.20 -14.35
C ASP A 150 -29.66 -12.71 -12.92
N SER A 151 -28.86 -12.27 -11.93
CA SER A 151 -28.83 -12.89 -10.61
C SER A 151 -28.75 -11.91 -9.44
N SER A 152 -29.55 -12.16 -8.41
CA SER A 152 -29.42 -11.53 -7.10
C SER A 152 -28.27 -12.15 -6.31
N PHE A 153 -27.41 -11.34 -5.69
CA PHE A 153 -26.34 -11.81 -4.81
C PHE A 153 -26.50 -11.22 -3.41
N LYS A 154 -26.43 -12.07 -2.40
CA LYS A 154 -26.39 -11.66 -0.99
C LYS A 154 -25.01 -12.00 -0.44
N PHE A 155 -24.39 -11.05 0.23
CA PHE A 155 -23.07 -11.25 0.80
C PHE A 155 -23.11 -12.35 1.88
N PRO A 156 -22.27 -13.39 1.79
CA PRO A 156 -22.28 -14.49 2.76
C PRO A 156 -21.82 -14.00 4.14
N ASP A 157 -22.29 -14.66 5.21
CA ASP A 157 -21.76 -14.38 6.56
C ASP A 157 -20.40 -15.08 6.74
N ILE A 158 -19.33 -14.29 6.73
CA ILE A 158 -17.94 -14.75 6.86
C ILE A 158 -17.46 -14.68 8.32
N SER A 159 -18.35 -14.39 9.27
CA SER A 159 -18.00 -14.24 10.68
C SER A 159 -17.66 -15.61 11.30
N PHE A 160 -16.39 -15.89 11.60
CA PHE A 160 -15.92 -17.14 12.22
C PHE A 160 -16.25 -17.27 13.72
N LYS A 161 -17.40 -16.74 14.18
CA LYS A 161 -17.77 -16.74 15.61
C LYS A 161 -17.76 -18.14 16.20
N ASN A 162 -18.35 -19.10 15.48
CA ASN A 162 -18.44 -20.49 15.91
C ASN A 162 -17.07 -21.19 16.07
N ALA A 163 -16.01 -20.74 15.38
CA ALA A 163 -14.68 -21.34 15.52
C ALA A 163 -13.90 -20.75 16.71
N LEU A 164 -14.14 -19.48 17.04
CA LEU A 164 -13.52 -18.81 18.18
C LEU A 164 -14.10 -19.28 19.52
N ASP A 165 -15.40 -19.59 19.55
CA ASP A 165 -16.06 -20.06 20.77
C ASP A 165 -15.56 -21.45 21.25
N ASN A 166 -14.91 -22.21 20.37
CA ASN A 166 -14.32 -23.53 20.67
C ASN A 166 -12.83 -23.47 21.08
N PHE A 167 -12.19 -22.29 21.04
CA PHE A 167 -10.84 -22.11 21.57
C PHE A 167 -10.94 -21.82 23.07
N ASP A 168 -10.58 -22.81 23.90
CA ASP A 168 -10.51 -22.70 25.36
C ASP A 168 -9.37 -21.76 25.81
N ASP A 169 -9.55 -20.45 25.60
CA ASP A 169 -8.65 -19.39 26.09
C ASP A 169 -8.59 -19.32 27.63
N SER A 170 -9.50 -20.01 28.33
CA SER A 170 -9.63 -20.02 29.78
C SER A 170 -8.34 -20.48 30.48
N LYS A 171 -7.64 -21.48 29.93
CA LYS A 171 -6.34 -21.96 30.44
C LYS A 171 -5.19 -20.96 30.23
N LEU A 172 -5.24 -20.15 29.17
CA LEU A 172 -4.23 -19.11 28.90
C LEU A 172 -4.48 -17.84 29.74
N LYS A 173 -5.75 -17.54 30.00
CA LYS A 173 -6.19 -16.39 30.83
C LYS A 173 -5.96 -16.64 32.33
N SER A 174 -6.16 -17.86 32.83
CA SER A 174 -5.91 -18.17 34.26
C SER A 174 -4.42 -18.06 34.60
N GLY A 175 -3.53 -18.61 33.77
CA GLY A 175 -2.08 -18.55 34.01
C GLY A 175 -1.49 -17.13 33.94
N SER A 176 -2.04 -16.25 33.10
CA SER A 176 -1.62 -14.84 33.05
C SER A 176 -2.16 -14.03 34.23
N GLN A 177 -3.43 -14.26 34.64
CA GLN A 177 -4.01 -13.55 35.79
C GLN A 177 -3.35 -13.89 37.13
N GLU A 178 -2.91 -15.14 37.30
CA GLU A 178 -2.19 -15.60 38.49
C GLU A 178 -0.74 -15.12 38.55
N THR A 179 -0.13 -14.80 37.40
CA THR A 179 1.27 -14.37 37.29
C THR A 179 1.47 -12.86 37.21
N PHE A 180 0.42 -12.02 37.14
CA PHE A 180 0.59 -10.58 37.36
C PHE A 180 0.98 -10.38 38.82
N PRO A 181 2.26 -10.12 39.11
CA PRO A 181 2.68 -10.14 40.48
C PRO A 181 2.17 -8.84 41.11
N THR A 182 1.49 -8.96 42.25
CA THR A 182 1.11 -7.82 43.11
C THR A 182 2.35 -7.04 43.63
N THR A 183 3.56 -7.38 43.17
CA THR A 183 4.86 -6.89 43.58
C THR A 183 5.26 -5.60 42.85
N LEU A 184 4.37 -4.61 42.86
CA LEU A 184 4.78 -3.20 42.76
C LEU A 184 4.77 -2.54 44.15
N LYS A 185 4.75 -3.33 45.23
CA LYS A 185 4.67 -2.82 46.60
C LYS A 185 6.04 -2.40 47.18
N ASP A 186 7.14 -2.86 46.58
CA ASP A 186 8.44 -2.84 47.26
C ASP A 186 9.53 -2.12 46.45
N ILE A 187 9.22 -0.99 45.82
CA ILE A 187 10.25 -0.15 45.17
C ILE A 187 11.24 0.43 46.22
N CYS A 188 10.83 0.46 47.50
CA CYS A 188 11.59 1.09 48.59
C CYS A 188 12.31 0.10 49.52
N ASN A 189 12.35 -1.20 49.22
CA ASN A 189 13.24 -2.12 49.96
C ASN A 189 14.64 -2.01 49.35
N ASN A 190 15.67 -1.84 50.20
CA ASN A 190 17.09 -1.86 49.83
C ASN A 190 17.35 -2.93 48.75
N ASP A 191 18.21 -2.65 47.76
CA ASP A 191 18.51 -3.38 46.50
C ASP A 191 18.71 -4.92 46.56
N LEU A 192 18.50 -5.54 47.70
CA LEU A 192 18.52 -6.97 47.95
C LEU A 192 17.17 -7.61 47.58
N PRO A 193 17.17 -8.66 46.73
CA PRO A 193 15.98 -9.44 46.44
C PRO A 193 15.34 -10.03 47.70
N THR A 194 14.01 -10.04 47.77
CA THR A 194 13.25 -10.51 48.95
C THR A 194 13.44 -12.00 49.27
N TRP A 195 13.89 -12.82 48.31
CA TRP A 195 14.18 -14.24 48.52
C TRP A 195 15.56 -14.53 49.16
N PHE A 196 16.41 -13.51 49.36
CA PHE A 196 17.74 -13.65 50.02
C PHE A 196 17.67 -13.62 51.56
N ASN A 197 16.54 -13.21 52.14
CA ASN A 197 16.29 -13.27 53.58
C ASN A 197 15.60 -14.61 53.91
N ASN A 198 16.39 -15.63 54.22
CA ASN A 198 15.93 -16.90 54.80
C ASN A 198 16.40 -17.00 56.25
#